data_AF-A0A9D8LA54-F1
#
_entry.id   AF-A0A9D8LA54-F1
#
_cell.length_a   1.000
_cell.length_b   1.000
_cell.length_c   1.000
_cell.angle_alpha   90.00
_cell.angle_beta   90.00
_cell.angle_gamma   90.00
#
_symmetry.space_group_name_H-M   'P 1'
#
loop_
_entity.id
_entity.type
_entity.pdbx_description
1 polymer ?
#
loop_
_entity_poly.entity_id
_entity_poly.type
_entity_poly.pdbx_seq_one_letter_code
_entity_poly.pdbx_strand_id
1 'polypeptide(L)' 'MTASPYDTDLDRNPANFQPLSPLPFLERAAAVFPQQIAVIHGPLRRNYAELYARTRRLASALAQHGIGNNDTVAA' A
#
# COMPACT_ATOMS: atom_id res chain seq x y z
N MET A 1 -24.70 1.97 31.95
CA MET A 1 -24.46 1.75 30.52
C MET A 1 -24.19 0.27 30.34
N THR A 2 -25.00 -0.44 29.58
CA THR A 2 -24.81 -1.85 29.26
C THR A 2 -23.61 -1.99 28.33
N ALA A 3 -22.64 -2.84 28.69
CA ALA A 3 -21.48 -3.12 27.86
C ALA A 3 -21.93 -3.76 26.54
N SER A 4 -21.39 -3.28 25.42
CA SER A 4 -21.68 -3.83 24.10
C SER A 4 -20.96 -5.17 23.92
N PRO A 5 -21.51 -6.14 23.18
CA PRO A 5 -20.77 -7.34 22.76
C PRO A 5 -19.49 -7.00 21.99
N TYR A 6 -19.37 -5.78 21.45
CA TYR A 6 -18.19 -5.28 20.77
C TYR A 6 -17.10 -4.73 21.71
N ASP A 7 -17.34 -4.70 23.03
CA ASP A 7 -16.40 -4.15 24.02
C ASP A 7 -15.64 -5.25 24.80
N THR A 8 -15.94 -6.54 24.54
CA THR A 8 -15.33 -7.67 25.25
C THR A 8 -14.41 -8.46 24.31
N ASP A 9 -13.16 -8.69 24.71
CA ASP A 9 -12.17 -9.52 24.00
C ASP A 9 -11.89 -9.13 22.53
N LEU A 10 -12.23 -7.90 22.12
CA LEU A 10 -11.97 -7.34 20.79
C LEU A 10 -10.78 -6.36 20.75
N ASP A 11 -9.84 -6.52 21.68
CA ASP A 11 -8.60 -5.76 21.67
C ASP A 11 -7.87 -5.87 20.32
N ARG A 12 -7.13 -4.82 20.00
CA ARG A 12 -6.33 -4.77 18.77
C ARG A 12 -5.34 -5.92 18.77
N ASN A 13 -5.39 -6.70 17.71
CA ASN A 13 -4.52 -7.83 17.46
C ASN A 13 -4.16 -7.87 15.97
N PRO A 14 -3.19 -8.70 15.56
CA PRO A 14 -2.78 -8.77 14.16
C PRO A 14 -3.90 -9.16 13.17
N ALA A 15 -4.99 -9.79 13.64
CA ALA A 15 -6.11 -10.19 12.78
C ALA A 15 -7.12 -9.06 12.54
N ASN A 16 -7.29 -8.13 13.49
CA ASN A 16 -8.27 -7.04 13.41
C ASN A 16 -7.64 -5.63 13.28
N PHE A 17 -6.31 -5.51 13.41
CA PHE A 17 -5.60 -4.24 13.33
C PHE A 17 -4.35 -4.32 12.47
N GLN A 18 -4.27 -3.43 11.50
CA GLN A 18 -3.07 -3.14 10.73
C GLN A 18 -2.94 -1.62 10.60
N PRO A 19 -1.77 -1.02 10.90
CA PRO A 19 -1.56 0.41 10.67
C PRO A 19 -1.80 0.75 9.20
N LEU A 20 -2.48 1.87 8.96
CA LEU A 20 -2.66 2.37 7.61
C LEU A 20 -1.29 2.72 7.03
N SER A 21 -0.95 2.07 5.91
CA SER A 21 0.26 2.35 5.17
C SER A 21 -0.07 2.40 3.68
N PRO A 22 0.57 3.30 2.92
CA PRO A 22 0.41 3.35 1.47
C PRO A 22 0.92 2.06 0.79
N LEU A 23 1.84 1.31 1.42
CA LEU A 23 2.39 0.09 0.81
C LEU A 23 1.36 -1.05 0.75
N PRO A 24 0.73 -1.48 1.87
CA PRO A 24 -0.32 -2.49 1.83
C PRO A 24 -1.57 -2.03 1.06
N PHE A 25 -1.84 -0.72 1.06
CA PHE A 25 -2.95 -0.17 0.27
C PHE A 25 -2.71 -0.37 -1.23
N LEU A 26 -1.52 -0.02 -1.73
CA LEU A 26 -1.18 -0.21 -3.14
C LEU A 26 -1.18 -1.69 -3.54
N GLU A 27 -0.61 -2.56 -2.70
CA GLU A 27 -0.61 -4.00 -2.94
C GLU A 27 -2.03 -4.57 -3.03
N ARG A 28 -2.90 -4.23 -2.07
CA ARG A 28 -4.30 -4.67 -2.06
C ARG A 28 -5.06 -4.13 -3.27
N ALA A 29 -4.86 -2.86 -3.64
CA ALA A 29 -5.53 -2.27 -4.80
C ALA A 29 -5.13 -2.98 -6.11
N ALA A 30 -3.85 -3.33 -6.26
CA ALA A 30 -3.37 -4.09 -7.41
C ALA A 30 -3.90 -5.53 -7.46
N ALA A 31 -4.12 -6.16 -6.30
CA ALA A 31 -4.69 -7.51 -6.22
C ALA A 31 -6.20 -7.54 -6.47
N VAL A 32 -6.95 -6.61 -5.86
CA VAL A 32 -8.43 -6.63 -5.89
C VAL A 32 -8.99 -5.88 -7.11
N PHE A 33 -8.34 -4.81 -7.55
CA PHE A 33 -8.81 -3.95 -8.65
C PHE A 33 -7.74 -3.76 -9.74
N PRO A 34 -7.15 -4.84 -10.28
CA PRO A 34 -5.95 -4.77 -11.14
C PRO A 34 -6.15 -3.89 -12.39
N GLN A 35 -7.35 -3.91 -12.97
CA GLN A 35 -7.68 -3.20 -14.22
C GLN A 35 -8.22 -1.78 -13.98
N GLN A 36 -8.51 -1.39 -12.74
CA GLN A 36 -9.02 -0.07 -12.44
C GLN A 36 -7.92 0.99 -12.60
N ILE A 37 -8.25 2.11 -13.23
CA ILE A 37 -7.31 3.21 -13.45
C ILE A 37 -6.90 3.82 -12.11
N ALA A 38 -5.59 3.82 -11.87
CA ALA A 38 -4.95 4.36 -10.67
C ALA A 38 -4.29 5.73 -10.92
N VAL A 39 -3.74 5.95 -12.13
CA VAL A 39 -3.06 7.19 -12.48
C VAL A 39 -3.55 7.71 -13.82
N ILE A 40 -3.81 9.01 -13.88
CA ILE A 40 -4.13 9.75 -15.10
C ILE A 40 -3.17 10.94 -15.16
N HIS A 41 -2.37 11.01 -16.23
CA HIS A 41 -1.45 12.14 -16.45
C HIS A 41 -1.41 12.47 -17.94
N GLY A 42 -2.18 13.48 -18.35
CA GLY A 42 -2.42 13.76 -19.77
C GLY A 42 -3.02 12.53 -20.48
N PRO A 43 -2.42 12.04 -21.58
CA PRO A 43 -2.91 10.84 -22.27
C PRO A 43 -2.55 9.54 -21.54
N LEU A 44 -1.60 9.57 -20.60
CA LEU A 44 -1.18 8.39 -19.86
C LEU A 44 -2.31 7.95 -18.91
N ARG A 45 -2.73 6.70 -19.07
CA ARG A 45 -3.58 6.00 -18.11
C ARG A 45 -2.83 4.76 -17.64
N ARG A 46 -2.73 4.58 -16.32
CA ARG A 46 -2.17 3.35 -15.73
C ARG A 46 -3.18 2.74 -14.77
N ASN A 47 -3.36 1.44 -14.88
CA ASN A 47 -4.15 0.68 -13.91
C ASN A 47 -3.33 0.34 -12.65
N TYR A 48 -3.98 -0.20 -11.62
CA TYR A 48 -3.30 -0.55 -10.37
C TYR A 48 -2.25 -1.63 -10.54
N ALA A 49 -2.45 -2.61 -11.43
CA ALA A 49 -1.45 -3.66 -11.70
C ALA A 49 -0.16 -3.06 -12.29
N GLU A 50 -0.28 -2.15 -13.25
CA GLU A 50 0.85 -1.44 -13.88
C GLU A 50 1.55 -0.51 -12.90
N LEU A 51 0.79 0.24 -12.10
CA LEU A 51 1.35 1.11 -11.07
C LEU A 51 2.17 0.30 -10.06
N TYR A 52 1.62 -0.80 -9.55
CA TYR A 52 2.31 -1.67 -8.60
C TYR A 52 3.59 -2.26 -9.19
N ALA A 53 3.52 -2.84 -10.40
CA ALA A 53 4.69 -3.40 -11.07
C ALA A 53 5.80 -2.34 -11.28
N ARG A 54 5.44 -1.12 -11.70
CA ARG A 54 6.41 -0.03 -11.88
C ARG A 54 7.04 0.40 -10.56
N THR A 55 6.23 0.59 -9.50
CA THR A 55 6.72 0.97 -8.17
C THR A 55 7.67 -0.10 -7.62
N ARG A 56 7.34 -1.39 -7.77
CA ARG A 56 8.21 -2.52 -7.38
C ARG A 56 9.56 -2.51 -8.09
N ARG A 57 9.58 -2.23 -9.41
CA ARG A 57 10.83 -2.14 -10.18
C ARG A 57 11.71 -1.00 -9.70
N LEU A 58 11.12 0.19 -9.47
CA LEU A 58 11.87 1.33 -8.94
C LEU A 58 12.40 1.05 -7.53
N ALA A 59 11.57 0.50 -6.64
CA ALA A 59 11.98 0.12 -5.29
C ALA A 59 13.15 -0.89 -5.30
N SER A 60 13.11 -1.88 -6.21
CA SER A 60 14.21 -2.83 -6.38
C SER A 60 15.51 -2.15 -6.82
N ALA A 61 15.42 -1.19 -7.76
CA ALA A 61 16.59 -0.45 -8.22
C ALA A 61 17.18 0.42 -7.09
N LEU A 62 16.35 1.10 -6.30
CA LEU A 62 16.80 1.90 -5.16
C LEU A 62 17.47 1.03 -4.10
N ALA A 63 16.90 -0.13 -3.77
CA ALA A 63 17.51 -1.08 -2.85
C ALA A 63 18.89 -1.57 -3.34
N GLN A 64 19.04 -1.81 -4.66
CA GLN A 64 20.34 -2.15 -5.26
C GLN A 64 21.37 -1.01 -5.19
N HIS A 65 20.92 0.24 -5.11
CA HIS A 65 21.79 1.40 -4.87
C HIS A 65 22.09 1.65 -3.38
N GLY A 66 21.68 0.73 -2.49
CA GLY A 66 21.96 0.80 -1.07
C GLY A 66 21.00 1.65 -0.26
N ILE A 67 19.88 2.11 -0.84
CA ILE A 67 18.87 2.89 -0.13
C ILE A 67 18.09 2.00 0.84
N GLY A 68 17.98 2.45 2.09
CA GLY A 68 17.33 1.75 3.19
C GLY A 68 16.40 2.63 4.03
N ASN A 69 16.07 2.13 5.22
CA ASN A 69 15.20 2.84 6.16
C ASN A 69 15.87 4.13 6.63
N ASN A 70 15.09 5.20 6.71
CA ASN A 70 15.51 6.55 7.09
C ASN A 70 16.39 7.31 6.09
N ASP A 71 16.67 6.72 4.92
CA ASP A 71 17.34 7.44 3.84
C ASP A 71 16.37 8.39 3.13
N THR A 72 16.91 9.52 2.66
CA THR A 72 16.16 10.52 1.89
C THR A 72 16.53 10.43 0.41
N VAL A 73 15.52 10.34 -0.45
CA VAL A 73 15.68 10.34 -1.92
C VAL A 73 15.06 11.64 -2.46
N ALA A 74 15.82 12.42 -3.22
CA ALA A 74 15.32 13.63 -3.88
C ALA A 74 14.49 13.32 -5.13
N ALA A 75 13.65 14.28 -5.54
CA ALA A 75 12.77 14.21 -6.70
C ALA A 75 13.42 14.80 -7.96
#